data_AF-X1NJ25-F1
#
_entry.id   AF-X1NJ25-F1
#
_cell.length_a   1.000
_cell.length_b   1.000
_cell.length_c   1.000
_cell.angle_alpha   90.00
_cell.angle_beta   90.00
_cell.angle_gamma   90.00
#
_symmetry.space_group_name_H-M   'P 1'
#
loop_
_entity.id
_entity.type
_entity.pdbx_description
1 polymer ?
#
loop_
_entity_poly.entity_id
_entity_poly.type
_entity_poly.pdbx_seq_one_letter_code
_entity_poly.pdbx_strand_id
1 'polypeptide(L)'
;MKRTVSAIFLIFLFPFFFGCGDSSTGDSNDSGTGNDTQYKQEMRLFVQRISSYGKANHPGFIVIPQNGPELLTVNGDEKGAPATDYLAAIDGVGREDLLYGYEDDNKPTPVSDINYMAAFMDIAEENSVEILVTDYCWTVSLMGDSYSRNYEKGYISFAADHRELDNIPTYPETPYNVNASDISSLKDAKNFLYLLNPGLYDTK
;
A
#
# COMPACT_ATOMS: atom_id res chain seq x y z
N MET A 1 -47.47 8.67 -14.82
CA MET A 1 -46.68 9.18 -15.96
C MET A 1 -45.34 8.44 -15.96
N LYS A 2 -45.25 7.32 -16.67
CA LYS A 2 -44.03 6.50 -16.75
C LYS A 2 -43.14 7.07 -17.85
N ARG A 3 -41.97 7.60 -17.50
CA ARG A 3 -40.96 8.06 -18.47
C ARG A 3 -40.03 6.89 -18.78
N THR A 4 -40.19 6.32 -19.97
CA THR A 4 -39.23 5.41 -20.58
C THR A 4 -38.06 6.24 -21.12
N VAL A 5 -36.86 6.04 -20.58
CA VAL A 5 -35.61 6.56 -21.15
C VAL A 5 -35.00 5.42 -21.96
N SER A 6 -35.00 5.57 -23.28
CA SER A 6 -34.26 4.67 -24.18
C SER A 6 -32.76 4.91 -24.01
N ALA A 7 -32.03 3.86 -23.66
CA ALA A 7 -30.58 3.85 -23.71
C ALA A 7 -30.14 3.85 -25.19
N ILE A 8 -29.43 4.89 -25.60
CA ILE A 8 -28.72 4.94 -26.88
C ILE A 8 -27.36 4.28 -26.65
N PHE A 9 -27.19 3.06 -27.17
CA PHE A 9 -25.88 2.43 -27.31
C PHE A 9 -25.17 3.07 -28.51
N LEU A 10 -24.15 3.88 -28.24
CA LEU A 10 -23.22 4.34 -29.27
C LEU A 10 -21.98 3.44 -29.25
N ILE A 11 -21.89 2.55 -30.24
CA ILE A 11 -20.71 1.73 -30.51
C ILE A 11 -19.75 2.57 -31.35
N PHE A 12 -18.65 3.05 -30.77
CA PHE A 12 -17.52 3.59 -31.53
C PHE A 12 -16.62 2.43 -31.95
N LEU A 13 -16.77 2.01 -33.20
CA LEU A 13 -15.84 1.12 -33.89
C LEU A 13 -14.66 1.97 -34.39
N PHE A 14 -13.50 1.89 -33.74
CA PHE A 14 -12.27 2.52 -34.22
C PHE A 14 -11.43 1.47 -34.97
N PRO A 15 -11.25 1.58 -36.31
CA PRO A 15 -10.40 0.66 -37.04
C PRO A 15 -8.93 1.04 -36.80
N PHE A 16 -8.26 0.31 -35.92
CA PHE A 16 -6.80 0.34 -35.83
C PHE A 16 -6.21 -0.43 -37.02
N PHE A 17 -5.84 0.31 -38.06
CA PHE A 17 -4.91 -0.19 -39.07
C PHE A 17 -3.50 -0.18 -38.46
N PHE A 18 -3.08 -1.30 -37.89
CA PHE A 18 -1.65 -1.55 -37.68
C PHE A 18 -1.02 -1.93 -39.02
N GLY A 19 -0.43 -0.94 -39.68
CA GLY A 19 0.52 -1.16 -40.76
C GLY A 19 1.80 -1.74 -40.16
N CYS A 20 2.14 -2.97 -40.57
CA CYS A 20 3.42 -3.60 -40.28
C CYS A 20 4.47 -2.99 -41.22
N GLY A 21 5.31 -2.11 -40.69
CA GLY A 21 6.52 -1.62 -41.35
C GLY A 21 7.72 -2.35 -40.78
N ASP A 22 8.20 -3.34 -41.52
CA ASP A 22 9.43 -4.07 -41.23
C ASP A 22 10.63 -3.20 -41.64
N SER A 23 11.50 -2.90 -40.69
CA SER A 23 12.84 -2.41 -40.95
C SER A 23 13.78 -2.96 -39.90
N SER A 24 14.36 -4.10 -40.26
CA SER A 24 15.58 -4.67 -39.68
C SER A 24 16.67 -3.61 -39.48
N THR A 25 17.16 -3.47 -38.25
CA THR A 25 18.59 -3.33 -37.93
C THR A 25 18.78 -3.25 -36.42
N GLY A 26 19.68 -4.08 -35.90
CA GLY A 26 20.41 -3.78 -34.66
C GLY A 26 20.10 -4.70 -33.49
N ASP A 27 20.80 -5.83 -33.44
CA ASP A 27 21.19 -6.46 -32.17
C ASP A 27 21.72 -5.36 -31.25
N SER A 28 20.98 -5.06 -30.18
CA SER A 28 21.51 -4.34 -29.04
C SER A 28 20.91 -5.00 -27.80
N ASN A 29 21.83 -5.52 -26.99
CA ASN A 29 21.64 -6.05 -25.65
C ASN A 29 20.37 -5.51 -24.97
N ASP A 30 19.37 -6.38 -24.81
CA ASP A 30 18.26 -6.18 -23.89
C ASP A 30 18.83 -6.16 -22.47
N SER A 31 19.28 -4.99 -22.04
CA SER A 31 19.48 -4.70 -20.64
C SER A 31 18.09 -4.56 -20.02
N GLY A 32 17.59 -5.64 -19.39
CA GLY A 32 16.29 -5.74 -18.73
C GLY A 32 16.00 -4.74 -17.60
N THR A 33 16.74 -3.64 -17.50
CA THR A 33 16.57 -2.54 -16.55
C THR A 33 15.70 -1.40 -17.10
N GLY A 34 15.59 -1.25 -18.43
CA GLY A 34 14.86 -0.15 -19.06
C GLY A 34 13.33 -0.25 -18.89
N ASN A 35 12.79 -1.47 -18.91
CA ASN A 35 11.34 -1.69 -18.88
C ASN A 35 10.79 -1.68 -17.44
N ASP A 36 11.56 -2.20 -16.48
CA ASP A 36 11.15 -2.27 -15.07
C ASP A 36 11.01 -0.88 -14.42
N THR A 37 11.98 0.01 -14.63
CA THR A 37 11.88 1.40 -14.14
C THR A 37 10.68 2.12 -14.77
N GLN A 38 10.37 1.83 -16.04
CA GLN A 38 9.20 2.37 -16.71
C GLN A 38 7.91 1.87 -16.07
N TYR A 39 7.75 0.58 -15.80
CA TYR A 39 6.55 0.03 -15.14
C TYR A 39 6.35 0.61 -13.75
N LYS A 40 7.42 0.79 -12.97
CA LYS A 40 7.35 1.49 -11.68
C LYS A 40 6.87 2.94 -11.85
N GLN A 41 7.38 3.66 -12.84
CA GLN A 41 6.93 5.03 -13.13
C GLN A 41 5.46 5.09 -13.58
N GLU A 42 5.01 4.15 -14.40
CA GLU A 42 3.62 4.06 -14.85
C GLU A 42 2.66 3.77 -13.69
N MET A 43 3.05 2.87 -12.77
CA MET A 43 2.27 2.60 -11.55
C MET A 43 2.20 3.83 -10.64
N ARG A 44 3.31 4.53 -10.43
CA ARG A 44 3.32 5.81 -9.69
C ARG A 44 2.35 6.81 -10.31
N LEU A 45 2.40 7.00 -11.63
CA LEU A 45 1.49 7.89 -12.36
C LEU A 45 0.02 7.46 -12.23
N PHE A 46 -0.25 6.16 -12.23
CA PHE A 46 -1.60 5.66 -12.04
C PHE A 46 -2.15 6.02 -10.65
N VAL A 47 -1.40 5.75 -9.58
CA VAL A 47 -1.80 6.11 -8.21
C VAL A 47 -1.93 7.62 -8.03
N GLN A 48 -1.01 8.41 -8.60
CA GLN A 48 -1.10 9.87 -8.59
C GLN A 48 -2.40 10.38 -9.24
N ARG A 49 -2.86 9.75 -10.32
CA ARG A 49 -4.14 10.08 -10.96
C ARG A 49 -5.33 9.70 -10.08
N ILE A 50 -5.29 8.56 -9.39
CA ILE A 50 -6.31 8.19 -8.39
C ILE A 50 -6.36 9.24 -7.28
N SER A 51 -5.22 9.60 -6.71
CA SER A 51 -5.11 10.62 -5.68
C SER A 51 -5.66 11.98 -6.13
N SER A 52 -5.22 12.45 -7.31
CA SER A 52 -5.70 13.70 -7.89
C SER A 52 -7.22 13.70 -8.09
N TYR A 53 -7.78 12.60 -8.61
CA TYR A 53 -9.22 12.47 -8.81
C TYR A 53 -9.98 12.42 -7.47
N GLY A 54 -9.51 11.61 -6.52
CA GLY A 54 -10.13 11.47 -5.20
C GLY A 54 -10.15 12.79 -4.44
N LYS A 55 -9.00 13.46 -4.35
CA LYS A 55 -8.83 14.74 -3.64
C LYS A 55 -9.58 15.89 -4.32
N ALA A 56 -9.75 15.87 -5.65
CA ALA A 56 -10.59 16.83 -6.36
C ALA A 56 -12.09 16.68 -6.06
N ASN A 57 -12.57 15.44 -5.85
CA ASN A 57 -13.98 15.17 -5.51
C ASN A 57 -14.24 15.30 -4.00
N HIS A 58 -13.25 14.99 -3.18
CA HIS A 58 -13.32 15.07 -1.73
C HIS A 58 -11.95 15.46 -1.16
N PRO A 59 -11.74 16.71 -0.70
CA PRO A 59 -10.43 17.18 -0.26
C PRO A 59 -9.76 16.33 0.85
N GLY A 60 -10.55 15.60 1.65
CA GLY A 60 -10.05 14.67 2.67
C GLY A 60 -9.85 13.23 2.19
N PHE A 61 -9.88 12.96 0.87
CA PHE A 61 -9.65 11.61 0.34
C PHE A 61 -8.22 11.15 0.61
N ILE A 62 -8.10 10.04 1.33
CA ILE A 62 -6.82 9.45 1.75
C ILE A 62 -6.45 8.32 0.78
N VAL A 63 -5.16 8.25 0.42
CA VAL A 63 -4.59 7.20 -0.41
C VAL A 63 -3.50 6.46 0.35
N ILE A 64 -3.73 5.16 0.58
CA ILE A 64 -2.80 4.25 1.23
C ILE A 64 -2.58 3.05 0.29
N PRO A 65 -1.56 3.05 -0.58
CA PRO A 65 -1.13 1.83 -1.26
C PRO A 65 -0.69 0.75 -0.28
N GLN A 66 -0.79 -0.50 -0.70
CA GLN A 66 -0.41 -1.68 0.08
C GLN A 66 0.81 -2.36 -0.56
N ASN A 67 1.89 -2.51 0.21
CA ASN A 67 3.18 -3.07 -0.23
C ASN A 67 3.77 -2.29 -1.42
N GLY A 68 4.51 -2.97 -2.32
CA GLY A 68 5.20 -2.34 -3.46
C GLY A 68 6.22 -1.25 -3.06
N PRO A 69 7.09 -1.49 -2.07
CA PRO A 69 7.97 -0.47 -1.50
C PRO A 69 8.93 0.16 -2.52
N GLU A 70 9.25 -0.55 -3.61
CA GLU A 70 10.14 -0.06 -4.68
C GLU A 70 9.54 1.12 -5.47
N LEU A 71 8.25 1.42 -5.29
CA LEU A 71 7.64 2.64 -5.85
C LEU A 71 8.04 3.90 -5.07
N LEU A 72 8.59 3.77 -3.87
CA LEU A 72 8.95 4.89 -2.99
C LEU A 72 10.26 5.57 -3.42
N THR A 73 11.07 4.92 -4.28
CA THR A 73 12.29 5.49 -4.85
C THR A 73 12.23 5.55 -6.37
N VAL A 74 13.04 6.42 -6.97
CA VAL A 74 13.03 6.69 -8.41
C VAL A 74 13.43 5.45 -9.22
N ASN A 75 14.43 4.72 -8.74
CA ASN A 75 15.03 3.55 -9.39
C ASN A 75 14.58 2.22 -8.76
N GLY A 76 13.77 2.24 -7.69
CA GLY A 76 13.34 1.04 -6.98
C GLY A 76 14.41 0.39 -6.11
N ASP A 77 15.52 1.07 -5.84
CA ASP A 77 16.55 0.64 -4.90
C ASP A 77 16.27 1.23 -3.51
N GLU A 78 16.55 0.48 -2.44
CA GLU A 78 16.26 0.90 -1.06
C GLU A 78 17.15 2.04 -0.55
N LYS A 79 18.19 2.42 -1.32
CA LYS A 79 19.04 3.61 -1.10
C LYS A 79 18.87 4.62 -2.23
N GLY A 80 17.89 4.41 -3.10
CA GLY A 80 17.56 5.28 -4.21
C GLY A 80 17.05 6.64 -3.76
N ALA A 81 17.08 7.61 -4.69
CA ALA A 81 16.45 8.90 -4.44
C ALA A 81 14.93 8.74 -4.25
N PRO A 82 14.31 9.44 -3.28
CA PRO A 82 12.86 9.37 -3.07
C PRO A 82 12.07 9.78 -4.32
N ALA A 83 10.99 9.05 -4.61
CA ALA A 83 10.04 9.40 -5.67
C ALA A 83 9.07 10.49 -5.17
N THR A 84 9.57 11.72 -4.99
CA THR A 84 8.89 12.80 -4.27
C THR A 84 7.47 13.10 -4.77
N ASP A 85 7.24 13.10 -6.08
CA ASP A 85 5.90 13.37 -6.63
C ASP A 85 4.91 12.25 -6.27
N TYR A 86 5.38 11.01 -6.16
CA TYR A 86 4.55 9.87 -5.76
C TYR A 86 4.28 9.92 -4.26
N LEU A 87 5.33 10.15 -3.46
CA LEU A 87 5.22 10.31 -2.01
C LEU A 87 4.25 11.45 -1.64
N ALA A 88 4.31 12.59 -2.33
CA ALA A 88 3.38 13.70 -2.11
C ALA A 88 1.93 13.39 -2.51
N ALA A 89 1.69 12.35 -3.32
CA ALA A 89 0.35 11.96 -3.75
C ALA A 89 -0.32 10.95 -2.82
N ILE A 90 0.44 10.23 -2.00
CA ILE A 90 -0.07 9.26 -1.04
C ILE A 90 -0.02 9.82 0.38
N ASP A 91 -0.85 9.29 1.26
CA ASP A 91 -0.96 9.76 2.63
C ASP A 91 -0.33 8.76 3.61
N GLY A 92 -0.34 7.47 3.26
CA GLY A 92 0.37 6.42 3.98
C GLY A 92 0.78 5.26 3.09
N VAL A 93 1.49 4.29 3.65
CA VAL A 93 1.78 3.00 3.00
C VAL A 93 1.44 1.90 4.00
N GLY A 94 0.59 0.97 3.59
CA GLY A 94 0.41 -0.24 4.35
C GLY A 94 1.49 -1.26 4.00
N ARG A 95 2.06 -1.89 5.03
CA ARG A 95 3.11 -2.90 4.91
C ARG A 95 2.70 -4.12 5.69
N GLU A 96 2.46 -5.22 4.99
CA GLU A 96 2.25 -6.50 5.67
C GLU A 96 3.57 -7.08 6.15
N ASP A 97 3.50 -7.99 7.13
CA ASP A 97 4.54 -8.95 7.48
C ASP A 97 5.96 -8.40 7.66
N LEU A 98 6.08 -7.16 8.12
CA LEU A 98 7.38 -6.48 8.29
C LEU A 98 8.26 -7.20 9.30
N LEU A 99 7.72 -7.54 10.47
CA LEU A 99 8.46 -8.17 11.57
C LEU A 99 8.05 -9.62 11.79
N TYR A 100 6.79 -9.96 11.50
CA TYR A 100 6.26 -11.30 11.68
C TYR A 100 5.26 -11.68 10.58
N GLY A 101 5.40 -12.91 10.07
CA GLY A 101 4.43 -13.48 9.13
C GLY A 101 4.83 -13.44 7.65
N TYR A 102 6.09 -13.19 7.29
CA TYR A 102 6.44 -13.10 5.87
C TYR A 102 6.49 -14.49 5.19
N GLU A 103 7.27 -15.41 5.74
CA GLU A 103 7.37 -16.77 5.21
C GLU A 103 6.28 -17.69 5.79
N ASP A 104 6.02 -17.54 7.09
CA ASP A 104 5.04 -18.32 7.85
C ASP A 104 4.43 -17.46 8.96
N ASP A 105 3.13 -17.62 9.22
CA ASP A 105 2.45 -16.88 10.28
C ASP A 105 3.06 -17.17 11.66
N ASN A 106 3.03 -16.14 12.51
CA ASN A 106 3.53 -16.21 13.88
C ASN A 106 5.01 -16.64 13.97
N LYS A 107 5.77 -16.39 12.89
CA LYS A 107 7.23 -16.53 12.82
C LYS A 107 7.87 -15.19 12.51
N PRO A 108 9.09 -14.93 13.02
CA PRO A 108 9.83 -13.73 12.66
C PRO A 108 10.09 -13.70 11.16
N THR A 109 9.88 -12.53 10.55
CA THR A 109 10.32 -12.24 9.19
C THR A 109 11.85 -12.31 9.12
N PRO A 110 12.45 -12.90 8.08
CA PRO A 110 13.91 -12.99 7.98
C PRO A 110 14.54 -11.59 8.00
N VAL A 111 15.66 -11.45 8.72
CA VAL A 111 16.30 -10.14 8.97
C VAL A 111 16.67 -9.41 7.67
N SER A 112 17.02 -10.14 6.62
CA SER A 112 17.26 -9.56 5.28
C SER A 112 16.04 -8.80 4.75
N ASP A 113 14.87 -9.41 4.85
CA ASP A 113 13.62 -8.87 4.35
C ASP A 113 13.13 -7.72 5.24
N ILE A 114 13.31 -7.84 6.56
CA ILE A 114 13.06 -6.70 7.49
C ILE A 114 13.89 -5.50 7.06
N ASN A 115 15.20 -5.68 6.86
CA ASN A 115 16.11 -4.57 6.53
C ASN A 115 15.77 -3.96 5.17
N TYR A 116 15.44 -4.80 4.18
CA TYR A 116 15.03 -4.36 2.85
C TYR A 116 13.75 -3.51 2.92
N MET A 117 12.70 -4.03 3.54
CA MET A 117 11.42 -3.34 3.64
C MET A 117 11.52 -2.07 4.49
N ALA A 118 12.17 -2.15 5.66
CA ALA A 118 12.30 -1.03 6.58
C ALA A 118 13.07 0.14 5.98
N ALA A 119 14.05 -0.10 5.11
CA ALA A 119 14.77 0.99 4.43
C ALA A 119 13.83 1.85 3.57
N PHE A 120 12.86 1.25 2.87
CA PHE A 120 11.84 1.99 2.14
C PHE A 120 10.81 2.66 3.06
N MET A 121 10.40 1.98 4.14
CA MET A 121 9.46 2.54 5.10
C MET A 121 10.04 3.78 5.80
N ASP A 122 11.33 3.76 6.13
CA ASP A 122 12.07 4.91 6.66
C ASP A 122 12.05 6.08 5.66
N ILE A 123 12.23 5.84 4.35
CA ILE A 123 12.12 6.88 3.30
C ILE A 123 10.72 7.51 3.27
N ALA A 124 9.66 6.71 3.43
CA ALA A 124 8.29 7.21 3.45
C ALA A 124 8.04 8.12 4.67
N GLU A 125 8.41 7.67 5.88
CA GLU A 125 8.29 8.46 7.11
C GLU A 125 9.04 9.80 7.00
N GLU A 126 10.28 9.78 6.50
CA GLU A 126 11.10 10.98 6.28
C GLU A 126 10.43 11.98 5.30
N ASN A 127 9.53 11.49 4.45
CA ASN A 127 8.75 12.30 3.50
C ASN A 127 7.29 12.52 3.96
N SER A 128 7.01 12.34 5.26
CA SER A 128 5.70 12.58 5.87
C SER A 128 4.56 11.70 5.33
N VAL A 129 4.90 10.48 4.90
CA VAL A 129 3.96 9.43 4.52
C VAL A 129 3.94 8.39 5.63
N GLU A 130 2.80 8.23 6.30
CA GLU A 130 2.65 7.37 7.48
C GLU A 130 2.72 5.88 7.12
N ILE A 131 3.46 5.09 7.90
CA ILE A 131 3.53 3.64 7.71
C ILE A 131 2.51 2.91 8.60
N LEU A 132 1.74 2.01 7.98
CA LEU A 132 0.74 1.16 8.64
C LEU A 132 1.17 -0.30 8.52
N VAL A 133 1.78 -0.85 9.57
CA VAL A 133 2.30 -2.22 9.59
C VAL A 133 1.24 -3.22 10.06
N THR A 134 0.99 -4.27 9.26
CA THR A 134 0.19 -5.42 9.68
C THR A 134 1.08 -6.65 9.80
N ASP A 135 1.40 -7.05 11.03
CA ASP A 135 2.16 -8.28 11.29
C ASP A 135 1.21 -9.44 11.59
N TYR A 136 1.49 -10.62 11.04
CA TYR A 136 0.66 -11.82 11.26
C TYR A 136 1.24 -12.66 12.39
N CYS A 137 0.79 -12.43 13.62
CA CYS A 137 1.23 -13.15 14.80
C CYS A 137 0.18 -13.15 15.93
N TRP A 138 0.13 -14.25 16.70
CA TRP A 138 -0.82 -14.44 17.81
C TRP A 138 -0.14 -14.81 19.14
N THR A 139 1.16 -15.10 19.12
CA THR A 139 1.92 -15.29 20.36
C THR A 139 2.06 -13.94 21.05
N VAL A 140 1.52 -13.81 22.27
CA VAL A 140 1.49 -12.56 23.04
C VAL A 140 2.83 -11.82 23.09
N SER A 141 3.95 -12.54 23.25
CA SER A 141 5.28 -11.94 23.27
C SER A 141 5.70 -11.38 21.91
N LEU A 142 5.29 -12.01 20.80
CA LEU A 142 5.58 -11.53 19.44
C LEU A 142 4.71 -10.34 19.08
N MET A 143 3.43 -10.35 19.46
CA MET A 143 2.55 -9.18 19.29
C MET A 143 3.11 -7.98 20.06
N GLY A 144 3.51 -8.18 21.32
CA GLY A 144 4.15 -7.13 22.12
C GLY A 144 5.45 -6.59 21.50
N ASP A 145 6.30 -7.48 20.96
CA ASP A 145 7.52 -7.09 20.25
C ASP A 145 7.22 -6.31 18.96
N SER A 146 6.26 -6.78 18.15
CA SER A 146 5.80 -6.10 16.94
C SER A 146 5.36 -4.67 17.25
N TYR A 147 4.46 -4.50 18.23
CA TYR A 147 3.99 -3.18 18.64
C TYR A 147 5.13 -2.26 19.09
N SER A 148 6.03 -2.76 19.95
CA SER A 148 7.14 -1.95 20.48
C SER A 148 8.11 -1.50 19.38
N ARG A 149 8.53 -2.42 18.50
CA ARG A 149 9.53 -2.13 17.47
C ARG A 149 8.99 -1.23 16.36
N ASN A 150 7.74 -1.42 15.96
CA ASN A 150 7.08 -0.52 15.02
C ASN A 150 6.91 0.88 15.63
N TYR A 151 6.50 0.97 16.91
CA TYR A 151 6.38 2.26 17.59
C TYR A 151 7.72 3.00 17.72
N GLU A 152 8.82 2.31 18.02
CA GLU A 152 10.18 2.89 18.05
C GLU A 152 10.60 3.48 16.70
N LYS A 153 10.07 2.95 15.60
CA LYS A 153 10.28 3.44 14.23
C LYS A 153 9.35 4.58 13.83
N GLY A 154 8.36 4.90 14.64
CA GLY A 154 7.32 5.88 14.33
C GLY A 154 6.14 5.30 13.56
N TYR A 155 6.13 3.99 13.25
CA TYR A 155 5.05 3.37 12.48
C TYR A 155 3.83 3.09 13.37
N ILE A 156 2.64 3.19 12.79
CA ILE A 156 1.42 2.65 13.37
C ILE A 156 1.33 1.16 13.03
N SER A 157 0.99 0.31 14.00
CA SER A 157 0.97 -1.14 13.78
C SER A 157 -0.30 -1.84 14.30
N PHE A 158 -0.61 -2.95 13.65
CA PHE A 158 -1.67 -3.89 13.99
C PHE A 158 -1.10 -5.32 13.90
N ALA A 159 -1.13 -6.05 15.03
CA ALA A 159 -0.79 -7.47 15.05
C ALA A 159 -2.07 -8.28 14.81
N ALA A 160 -2.20 -8.87 13.63
CA ALA A 160 -3.32 -9.72 13.24
C ALA A 160 -3.06 -11.17 13.68
N ASP A 161 -4.00 -11.76 14.42
CA ASP A 161 -3.93 -13.15 14.84
C ASP A 161 -4.47 -14.13 13.78
N HIS A 162 -5.20 -13.63 12.78
CA HIS A 162 -5.59 -14.36 11.56
C HIS A 162 -5.15 -13.62 10.28
N ARG A 163 -4.54 -14.37 9.36
CA ARG A 163 -4.17 -13.87 8.03
C ARG A 163 -5.35 -13.47 7.15
N GLU A 164 -6.51 -14.09 7.35
CA GLU A 164 -7.71 -13.79 6.56
C GLU A 164 -8.30 -12.41 6.88
N LEU A 165 -7.82 -11.75 7.96
CA LEU A 165 -8.29 -10.43 8.40
C LEU A 165 -9.83 -10.40 8.50
N ASP A 166 -10.37 -11.43 9.15
CA ASP A 166 -11.81 -11.70 9.27
C ASP A 166 -12.31 -11.55 10.72
N ASN A 167 -11.44 -11.21 11.65
CA ASN A 167 -11.74 -11.04 13.06
C ASN A 167 -11.09 -9.79 13.66
N ILE A 168 -11.61 -9.38 14.82
CA ILE A 168 -10.91 -8.45 15.72
C ILE A 168 -10.15 -9.31 16.74
N PRO A 169 -8.82 -9.21 16.83
CA PRO A 169 -8.04 -9.97 17.82
C PRO A 169 -8.51 -9.68 19.25
N THR A 170 -8.56 -10.71 20.09
CA THR A 170 -8.95 -10.55 21.50
C THR A 170 -7.80 -10.02 22.37
N TYR A 171 -6.57 -10.06 21.87
CA TYR A 171 -5.38 -9.52 22.51
C TYR A 171 -4.76 -8.43 21.63
N PRO A 172 -4.26 -7.32 22.20
CA PRO A 172 -4.42 -6.91 23.59
C PRO A 172 -5.91 -6.62 23.92
N GLU A 173 -6.32 -6.81 25.17
CA GLU A 173 -7.72 -6.56 25.60
C GLU A 173 -8.16 -5.12 25.30
N THR A 174 -7.22 -4.17 25.39
CA THR A 174 -7.39 -2.80 24.92
C THR A 174 -6.50 -2.60 23.70
N PRO A 175 -7.03 -2.12 22.55
CA PRO A 175 -6.22 -1.89 21.36
C PRO A 175 -4.96 -1.09 21.67
N TYR A 176 -3.84 -1.52 21.11
CA TYR A 176 -2.58 -0.80 21.25
C TYR A 176 -2.75 0.64 20.78
N ASN A 177 -2.18 1.60 21.52
CA ASN A 177 -2.31 3.04 21.24
C ASN A 177 -3.74 3.57 21.08
N VAL A 178 -4.71 3.03 21.84
CA VAL A 178 -6.10 3.53 21.85
C VAL A 178 -6.16 5.06 21.98
N ASN A 179 -6.92 5.68 21.08
CA ASN A 179 -7.04 7.12 20.98
C ASN A 179 -8.51 7.53 21.09
N ALA A 180 -8.81 8.46 22.00
CA ALA A 180 -10.15 9.00 22.20
C ALA A 180 -10.38 10.36 21.50
N SER A 181 -9.34 10.91 20.87
CA SER A 181 -9.44 12.14 20.08
C SER A 181 -10.14 11.90 18.75
N ASP A 182 -10.83 12.91 18.25
CA ASP A 182 -11.36 12.92 16.88
C ASP A 182 -10.21 12.79 15.87
N ILE A 183 -10.41 11.94 14.85
CA ILE A 183 -9.45 11.70 13.78
C ILE A 183 -9.90 12.47 12.54
N SER A 184 -9.20 13.56 12.22
CA SER A 184 -9.53 14.43 11.08
C SER A 184 -8.63 14.20 9.87
N SER A 185 -7.47 13.59 10.09
CA SER A 185 -6.48 13.20 9.09
C SER A 185 -5.73 11.95 9.55
N LEU A 186 -4.99 11.32 8.64
CA LEU A 186 -4.19 10.13 8.98
C LEU A 186 -3.13 10.43 10.07
N LYS A 187 -2.61 11.66 10.13
CA LYS A 187 -1.64 12.10 11.16
C LYS A 187 -2.21 12.11 12.58
N ASP A 188 -3.54 12.12 12.72
CA ASP A 188 -4.20 12.04 14.03
C ASP A 188 -4.34 10.59 14.51
N ALA A 189 -4.20 9.62 13.59
CA ALA A 189 -4.31 8.20 13.90
C ALA A 189 -3.15 7.74 14.79
N LYS A 190 -3.46 6.79 15.67
CA LYS A 190 -2.46 6.17 16.56
C LYS A 190 -2.51 4.64 16.52
N ASN A 191 -3.57 4.11 15.94
CA ASN A 191 -3.79 2.70 15.68
C ASN A 191 -4.71 2.55 14.46
N PHE A 192 -4.79 1.34 13.94
CA PHE A 192 -5.77 0.97 12.92
C PHE A 192 -6.18 -0.48 13.11
N LEU A 193 -7.29 -0.84 12.47
CA LEU A 193 -7.78 -2.21 12.34
C LEU A 193 -7.87 -2.52 10.85
N TYR A 194 -7.34 -3.67 10.43
CA TYR A 194 -7.38 -4.11 9.05
C TYR A 194 -8.29 -5.32 8.91
N LEU A 195 -9.41 -5.15 8.19
CA LEU A 195 -10.34 -6.22 7.86
C LEU A 195 -10.50 -6.30 6.34
N LEU A 196 -10.23 -7.46 5.75
CA LEU A 196 -10.43 -7.71 4.32
C LEU A 196 -11.67 -8.56 4.04
N ASN A 197 -12.00 -9.47 4.95
CA ASN A 197 -13.10 -10.41 4.77
C ASN A 197 -14.14 -10.24 5.88
N PRO A 198 -15.18 -9.40 5.67
CA PRO A 198 -16.24 -9.24 6.65
C PRO A 198 -17.27 -10.38 6.60
N GLY A 199 -16.98 -11.53 5.96
CA GLY A 199 -17.94 -12.62 5.75
C GLY A 199 -18.53 -13.23 7.04
N LEU A 200 -17.88 -12.98 8.18
CA LEU A 200 -18.35 -13.39 9.51
C LEU A 200 -19.27 -12.33 10.19
N TYR A 201 -19.49 -11.17 9.58
CA TYR A 201 -20.35 -10.11 10.08
C TYR A 201 -21.58 -9.93 9.20
N ASP A 202 -22.77 -9.99 9.82
CA ASP A 202 -24.07 -9.99 9.12
C ASP A 202 -24.45 -8.62 8.50
N THR A 203 -23.69 -7.55 8.78
CA THR A 203 -23.98 -6.19 8.31
C THR A 203 -22.77 -5.59 7.61
N LYS A 204 -22.98 -5.09 6.39
CA LYS A 204 -22.03 -4.31 5.59
C LYS A 204 -22.26 -2.82 5.78
#